data_AF-A0AA37RUE7-F1
#
_entry.id   AF-A0AA37RUE7-F1
#
_cell.length_a   1.000
_cell.length_b   1.000
_cell.length_c   1.000
_cell.angle_alpha   90.00
_cell.angle_beta   90.00
_cell.angle_gamma   90.00
#
_symmetry.space_group_name_H-M   'P 1'
#
loop_
_entity.id
_entity.type
_entity.pdbx_description
1 polymer ?
#
loop_
_entity_poly.entity_id
_entity_poly.type
_entity_poly.pdbx_seq_one_letter_code
_entity_poly.pdbx_strand_id
1 'polypeptide(L)'
;MADDVVTLELLADLQAGLLDDQTAARLRARARTDAGVARRLEALDRVRRDVADLGSDAASAGDVPAEVTARIGVALRPSPRY
;
A
#
# COMPACT_ATOMS: atom_id res chain seq x y z
N MET A 1 -18.25 15.90 -20.13
CA MET A 1 -17.50 14.81 -19.48
C MET A 1 -16.16 15.41 -19.09
N ALA A 2 -16.01 15.86 -17.84
CA ALA A 2 -14.72 16.38 -17.40
C ALA A 2 -13.70 15.25 -17.55
N ASP A 3 -12.65 15.48 -18.34
CA ASP A 3 -11.47 14.65 -18.24
C ASP A 3 -10.89 14.98 -16.86
N ASP A 4 -11.32 14.19 -15.88
CA ASP A 4 -11.08 14.43 -14.47
C ASP A 4 -9.56 14.36 -14.24
N VAL A 5 -8.96 15.51 -13.97
CA VAL A 5 -7.51 15.63 -13.87
C VAL A 5 -7.06 14.77 -12.70
N VAL A 6 -6.31 13.72 -12.99
CA VAL A 6 -5.72 12.85 -11.95
C VAL A 6 -4.66 13.64 -11.19
N THR A 7 -4.99 14.03 -9.96
CA THR A 7 -4.10 14.76 -9.04
C THR A 7 -3.12 13.82 -8.34
N LEU A 8 -2.07 14.37 -7.73
CA LEU A 8 -1.10 13.59 -6.98
C LEU A 8 -1.72 13.05 -5.68
N GLU A 9 -2.54 13.86 -5.03
CA GLU A 9 -3.28 13.53 -3.80
C GLU A 9 -4.18 12.30 -4.03
N LEU A 10 -4.89 12.27 -5.16
CA LEU A 10 -5.76 11.15 -5.50
C LEU A 10 -4.97 9.85 -5.74
N LEU A 11 -3.75 9.95 -6.26
CA LEU A 11 -2.86 8.80 -6.41
C LEU A 11 -2.24 8.36 -5.08
N ALA A 12 -2.00 9.30 -4.17
CA ALA A 12 -1.56 8.99 -2.80
C ALA A 12 -2.67 8.28 -2.02
N ASP A 13 -3.92 8.75 -2.10
CA ASP A 13 -5.08 8.11 -1.46
C ASP A 13 -5.32 6.71 -2.02
N LEU A 14 -5.12 6.51 -3.33
CA LEU A 14 -5.15 5.19 -3.96
C LEU A 14 -4.11 4.24 -3.35
N GLN A 15 -2.88 4.71 -3.13
CA GLN A 15 -1.82 3.91 -2.52
C GLN A 15 -2.05 3.64 -1.03
N ALA A 16 -2.63 4.60 -0.32
CA ALA A 16 -2.98 4.47 1.09
C ALA A 16 -4.23 3.58 1.32
N GLY A 17 -4.91 3.16 0.25
CA GLY A 17 -6.13 2.34 0.34
C GLY A 17 -7.32 3.10 0.93
N LEU A 18 -7.33 4.43 0.80
CA LEU A 18 -8.36 5.31 1.37
C LEU A 18 -9.54 5.54 0.44
N LEU A 19 -9.41 5.15 -0.83
CA LEU A 19 -10.46 5.30 -1.84
C LEU A 19 -11.46 4.15 -1.78
N ASP A 20 -12.70 4.46 -2.13
CA ASP A 20 -13.70 3.43 -2.40
C ASP A 20 -13.30 2.56 -3.60
N ASP A 21 -13.79 1.32 -3.62
CA ASP A 21 -13.41 0.32 -4.62
C ASP A 21 -13.69 0.78 -6.06
N GLN A 22 -14.78 1.52 -6.27
CA GLN A 22 -15.15 1.98 -7.61
C GLN A 22 -14.18 3.04 -8.10
N THR A 23 -13.87 4.04 -7.26
CA THR A 23 -12.89 5.09 -7.58
C THR A 23 -11.50 4.48 -7.78
N ALA A 24 -11.10 3.56 -6.90
CA ALA A 24 -9.83 2.87 -7.00
C ALA A 24 -9.72 2.03 -8.29
N ALA A 25 -10.77 1.31 -8.66
CA ALA A 25 -10.81 0.53 -9.90
C ALA A 25 -10.69 1.42 -11.15
N ARG A 26 -11.35 2.58 -11.17
CA ARG A 26 -11.27 3.55 -12.27
C ARG A 26 -9.86 4.12 -12.41
N LEU A 27 -9.22 4.50 -11.31
CA LEU A 27 -7.85 5.01 -11.33
C LEU A 27 -6.83 3.95 -11.77
N ARG A 28 -6.97 2.70 -11.30
CA ARG A 28 -6.14 1.59 -11.78
C ARG A 28 -6.36 1.33 -13.28
N ALA A 29 -7.57 1.50 -13.78
CA ALA A 29 -7.86 1.40 -15.20
C ALA A 29 -7.23 2.53 -16.00
N ARG A 30 -7.31 3.78 -15.52
CA ARG A 30 -6.65 4.92 -16.14
C ARG A 30 -5.13 4.76 -16.16
N ALA A 31 -4.51 4.32 -15.07
CA ALA A 31 -3.07 4.07 -15.02
C ALA A 31 -2.59 3.05 -16.05
N ARG A 32 -3.44 2.08 -16.43
CA ARG A 32 -3.14 1.10 -17.48
C ARG A 32 -3.18 1.69 -18.90
N THR A 33 -3.89 2.80 -19.11
CA THR A 33 -4.08 3.41 -20.44
C THR A 33 -3.40 4.78 -20.59
N ASP A 34 -2.95 5.38 -19.48
CA ASP A 34 -2.32 6.69 -19.42
C ASP A 34 -0.91 6.59 -18.81
N ALA A 35 0.11 6.71 -19.66
CA ALA A 35 1.51 6.64 -19.27
C ALA A 35 1.96 7.80 -18.37
N GLY A 36 1.25 8.93 -18.35
CA GLY A 36 1.51 10.03 -17.42
C GLY A 36 1.08 9.66 -16.00
N VAL A 37 -0.10 9.07 -15.87
CA VAL A 37 -0.61 8.56 -14.58
C VAL A 37 0.24 7.40 -14.07
N ALA A 38 0.64 6.47 -14.95
CA ALA A 38 1.52 5.35 -14.60
C ALA A 38 2.85 5.85 -13.99
N ARG A 39 3.52 6.79 -14.65
CA ARG A 39 4.79 7.36 -14.17
C ARG A 39 4.67 8.04 -12.80
N ARG A 40 3.55 8.73 -12.54
CA ARG A 40 3.30 9.35 -11.23
C ARG A 40 3.11 8.31 -10.13
N LEU A 41 2.38 7.23 -10.41
CA LEU A 41 2.22 6.11 -9.47
C LEU A 41 3.55 5.40 -9.19
N GLU A 42 4.37 5.17 -10.21
CA GLU A 42 5.71 4.58 -10.04
C GLU A 42 6.62 5.47 -9.20
N ALA A 43 6.55 6.79 -9.38
CA ALA A 43 7.32 7.74 -8.56
C ALA A 43 6.90 7.67 -7.09
N LEU A 44 5.59 7.63 -6.80
CA LEU A 44 5.10 7.47 -5.43
C LEU A 44 5.47 6.10 -4.82
N ASP A 45 5.38 5.01 -5.60
CA ASP A 45 5.80 3.68 -5.15
C ASP A 45 7.29 3.64 -4.79
N ARG A 46 8.14 4.34 -5.56
CA ARG A 46 9.55 4.48 -5.24
C ARG A 46 9.76 5.19 -3.91
N VAL A 47 9.13 6.34 -3.69
CA VAL A 47 9.24 7.08 -2.41
C VAL A 47 8.79 6.21 -1.25
N ARG A 48 7.69 5.46 -1.41
CA ARG A 48 7.21 4.52 -0.39
C ARG A 48 8.24 3.43 -0.07
N ARG A 49 8.89 2.87 -1.09
CA ARG A 49 9.97 1.89 -0.90
C ARG A 49 11.20 2.50 -0.23
N ASP A 50 11.63 3.67 -0.66
CA ASP A 50 12.77 4.36 -0.06
C ASP A 50 12.52 4.65 1.44
N VAL A 51 11.31 5.08 1.79
CA VAL A 51 10.92 5.28 3.21
C VAL A 51 10.84 3.96 3.97
N ALA A 52 10.32 2.89 3.36
CA ALA A 52 10.28 1.56 3.98
C ALA A 52 11.69 1.00 4.22
N ASP A 53 12.61 1.21 3.28
CA ASP A 53 14.01 0.79 3.39
C ASP A 53 14.71 1.54 4.53
N LEU A 54 14.44 2.84 4.72
CA LEU A 54 14.91 3.58 5.89
C LEU A 54 14.38 2.99 7.21
N GLY A 55 13.14 2.49 7.22
CA GLY A 55 12.52 1.83 8.37
C GLY A 55 12.97 0.38 8.59
N SER A 56 13.73 -0.20 7.66
CA SER A 56 14.26 -1.58 7.78
C SER A 56 15.47 -1.68 8.69
N ASP A 57 16.03 -0.55 9.12
CA ASP A 57 17.01 -0.51 10.19
C ASP A 57 16.37 -1.05 11.49
N ALA A 58 16.82 -2.22 11.92
CA ALA A 58 16.33 -2.87 13.12
C ALA A 58 16.57 -2.02 14.39
N ALA A 59 17.53 -1.10 14.37
CA ALA A 59 17.73 -0.14 15.46
C ALA A 59 16.69 0.99 15.48
N SER A 60 16.01 1.24 14.35
CA SER A 60 14.97 2.26 14.20
C SER A 60 13.57 1.75 14.59
N ALA A 61 13.38 0.43 14.70
CA ALA A 61 12.14 -0.17 15.15
C ALA A 61 12.17 -0.43 16.67
N GLY A 62 11.08 -0.09 17.37
CA GLY A 62 10.91 -0.53 18.75
C GLY A 62 10.68 -2.03 18.85
N ASP A 63 11.06 -2.65 19.96
CA ASP A 63 10.81 -4.07 20.21
C ASP A 63 9.30 -4.39 20.13
N VAL A 64 8.97 -5.46 19.39
CA VAL A 64 7.60 -5.98 19.34
C VAL A 64 7.32 -6.74 20.65
N PRO A 65 6.25 -6.41 21.39
CA PRO A 65 5.92 -7.14 22.61
C PRO A 65 5.73 -8.64 22.34
N ALA A 66 6.38 -9.49 23.13
CA ALA A 66 6.39 -10.94 22.91
C ALA A 66 4.97 -11.56 22.87
N GLU A 67 4.02 -10.97 23.61
CA GLU A 67 2.61 -11.37 23.61
C GLU A 67 1.93 -11.21 22.24
N VAL A 68 2.33 -10.20 21.45
CA VAL A 68 1.78 -9.94 20.12
C VAL A 68 2.23 -11.05 19.17
N THR A 69 3.52 -11.37 19.18
CA THR A 69 4.10 -12.46 18.38
C THR A 69 3.50 -13.82 18.77
N ALA A 70 3.33 -14.09 20.07
CA ALA A 70 2.71 -15.32 20.56
C ALA A 70 1.26 -15.47 20.09
N ARG A 71 0.46 -14.40 20.16
CA ARG A 71 -0.94 -14.39 19.71
C ARG A 71 -1.06 -14.63 18.20
N ILE A 72 -0.22 -13.98 17.40
CA ILE A 72 -0.16 -14.22 15.94
C ILE A 72 0.24 -15.68 15.66
N GLY A 73 1.24 -16.18 16.38
CA GLY A 73 1.68 -17.57 16.28
C GLY A 73 0.57 -18.58 16.55
N VAL A 74 -0.30 -18.34 17.54
CA VAL A 74 -1.49 -19.18 17.79
C VAL A 74 -2.51 -19.06 16.66
N ALA A 75 -2.82 -17.84 16.20
CA ALA A 75 -3.81 -17.59 15.16
C ALA A 75 -3.43 -18.21 13.79
N LEU A 76 -2.14 -18.28 13.49
CA LEU A 76 -1.61 -18.87 12.25
C LEU A 76 -1.45 -20.40 12.31
N ARG A 77 -1.67 -21.04 13.47
CA ARG A 77 -1.58 -22.51 13.54
C ARG A 77 -2.64 -23.12 12.63
N PRO A 78 -2.26 -24.03 11.71
CA PRO A 78 -3.23 -24.71 10.88
C PRO A 78 -4.20 -25.49 11.77
N SER A 79 -5.49 -25.42 11.44
CA SER A 79 -6.48 -26.29 12.07
C SER A 79 -6.06 -27.75 11.87
N PRO A 80 -6.13 -28.60 12.91
CA PRO A 80 -5.87 -30.02 12.75
C PRO A 80 -6.78 -30.57 11.64
N ARG A 81 -6.18 -31.21 10.65
CA ARG A 81 -6.89 -31.94 9.61
C ARG A 81 -7.50 -33.17 10.29
N TYR A 82 -8.81 -33.15 10.50
CA TYR A 82 -9.60 -34.34 10.85
C TYR A 82 -10.12 -34.98 9.57
#